data_AF-A0A6J4N3X2-F1
#
_entry.id   AF-A0A6J4N3X2-F1
#
_cell.length_a   1.000
_cell.length_b   1.000
_cell.length_c   1.000
_cell.angle_alpha   90.00
_cell.angle_beta   90.00
_cell.angle_gamma   90.00
#
_symmetry.space_group_name_H-M   'P 1'
#
loop_
_entity.id
_entity.type
_entity.pdbx_description
1 polymer ?
#
loop_
_entity_poly.entity_id
_entity_poly.type
_entity_poly.pdbx_seq_one_letter_code
_entity_poly.pdbx_strand_id
1 'polypeptide(L)'
;MNLSEFFDTRYAEFSPYDEIEGNKWSYSPLTTVGHFDMNGWLNLDDGSVVCSEFAPDHWIFSTLWTPDDQDHPVSGNREFGFFVPENPSGGDPYYVFYTRGADRPTGLLDYAVSNTIFAAAHSLWTSFQVKLTLFIDKNGGEANLRHPYSCRYDWDTVRASYHNPTPTTPWLD
;
A
#
# COMPACT_ATOMS: atom_id res chain seq x y z
N MET A 1 -15.28 3.14 -3.74
CA MET A 1 -14.15 3.47 -2.84
C MET A 1 -13.50 4.75 -3.36
N ASN A 2 -13.16 5.73 -2.51
CA ASN A 2 -12.70 7.06 -2.95
C ASN A 2 -11.21 7.29 -2.69
N LEU A 3 -10.38 6.25 -2.80
CA LEU A 3 -8.94 6.34 -2.49
C LEU A 3 -8.23 7.49 -3.24
N SER A 4 -8.58 7.73 -4.51
CA SER A 4 -8.01 8.80 -5.34
C SER A 4 -8.26 10.23 -4.82
N GLU A 5 -9.31 10.45 -4.02
CA GLU A 5 -9.52 11.75 -3.36
C GLU A 5 -8.40 12.06 -2.35
N PHE A 6 -7.81 10.99 -1.79
CA PHE A 6 -6.77 11.06 -0.79
C PHE A 6 -5.37 10.88 -1.37
N PHE A 7 -5.18 10.56 -2.65
CA PHE A 7 -3.85 10.51 -3.27
C PHE A 7 -3.51 11.78 -4.04
N ASP A 8 -2.23 12.13 -4.12
CA ASP A 8 -1.75 13.05 -5.15
C ASP A 8 -1.73 12.34 -6.51
N THR A 9 -2.74 12.63 -7.33
CA THR A 9 -2.96 11.99 -8.63
C THR A 9 -1.89 12.29 -9.67
N ARG A 10 -0.94 13.19 -9.37
CA ARG A 10 0.28 13.36 -10.18
C ARG A 10 1.20 12.14 -10.14
N TYR A 11 1.08 11.29 -9.12
CA TYR A 11 1.86 10.06 -8.98
C TYR A 11 1.07 8.83 -9.42
N ALA A 12 -0.15 8.67 -8.94
CA ALA A 12 -1.02 7.59 -9.38
C ALA A 12 -2.50 7.90 -9.13
N GLU A 13 -3.37 7.33 -9.96
CA GLU A 13 -4.82 7.32 -9.77
C GLU A 13 -5.31 5.89 -9.50
N PHE A 14 -6.20 5.71 -8.52
CA PHE A 14 -6.83 4.43 -8.26
C PHE A 14 -8.20 4.37 -8.94
N SER A 15 -8.44 3.28 -9.68
CA SER A 15 -9.72 2.98 -10.31
C SER A 15 -10.04 1.49 -10.18
N PRO A 16 -11.30 1.09 -10.39
CA PRO A 16 -11.61 -0.32 -10.62
C PRO A 16 -10.90 -0.84 -11.87
N TYR A 17 -10.49 -2.11 -11.87
CA TYR A 17 -9.82 -2.74 -13.02
C TYR A 17 -10.70 -2.71 -14.29
N ASP A 18 -11.99 -2.99 -14.15
CA ASP A 18 -12.98 -2.87 -15.20
C ASP A 18 -14.37 -2.51 -14.63
N GLU A 19 -15.38 -2.38 -15.49
CA GLU A 19 -16.76 -2.09 -15.05
C GLU A 19 -17.35 -3.18 -14.14
N ILE A 20 -16.95 -4.44 -14.32
CA ILE A 20 -17.45 -5.59 -13.54
C ILE A 20 -16.90 -5.49 -12.11
N GLU A 21 -15.60 -5.27 -11.96
CA GLU A 21 -14.94 -5.03 -10.68
C GLU A 21 -15.44 -3.73 -10.03
N GLY A 22 -15.72 -2.69 -10.84
CA GLY A 22 -16.32 -1.43 -10.40
C GLY A 22 -17.59 -1.62 -9.59
N ASN A 23 -18.48 -2.51 -10.03
CA ASN A 23 -19.70 -2.82 -9.32
C ASN A 23 -19.41 -3.48 -7.95
N LYS A 24 -18.43 -4.39 -7.88
CA LYS A 24 -18.13 -5.17 -6.66
C LYS A 24 -17.59 -4.31 -5.52
N TRP A 25 -16.86 -3.22 -5.80
CA TRP A 25 -16.28 -2.34 -4.79
C TRP A 25 -17.30 -1.77 -3.79
N SER A 26 -18.59 -1.71 -4.15
CA SER A 26 -19.65 -1.19 -3.27
C SER A 26 -20.30 -2.22 -2.34
N TYR A 27 -20.17 -3.52 -2.62
CA TYR A 27 -20.90 -4.57 -1.87
C TYR A 27 -20.10 -5.82 -1.54
N SER A 28 -18.94 -6.06 -2.18
CA SER A 28 -18.07 -7.20 -1.93
C SER A 28 -16.62 -6.85 -2.24
N PRO A 29 -15.99 -5.93 -1.49
CA PRO A 29 -14.63 -5.47 -1.77
C PRO A 29 -13.59 -6.59 -1.70
N LEU A 30 -13.77 -7.60 -0.85
CA LEU A 30 -12.90 -8.78 -0.82
C LEU A 30 -12.85 -9.46 -2.19
N THR A 31 -11.65 -9.82 -2.64
CA THR A 31 -11.32 -10.37 -3.97
C THR A 31 -11.63 -9.46 -5.17
N THR A 32 -12.02 -8.21 -4.94
CA THR A 32 -12.20 -7.24 -6.02
C THR A 32 -10.85 -6.70 -6.49
N VAL A 33 -10.71 -6.56 -7.81
CA VAL A 33 -9.49 -6.06 -8.46
C VAL A 33 -9.61 -4.56 -8.72
N GLY A 34 -8.55 -3.84 -8.38
CA GLY A 34 -8.36 -2.42 -8.64
C GLY A 34 -7.09 -2.21 -9.45
N HIS A 35 -6.97 -1.01 -9.98
CA HIS A 35 -5.90 -0.61 -10.86
C HIS A 35 -5.33 0.72 -10.35
N PHE A 36 -4.00 0.76 -10.20
CA PHE A 36 -3.27 2.00 -10.02
C PHE A 36 -2.67 2.41 -11.37
N ASP A 37 -3.24 3.44 -11.98
CA ASP A 37 -2.67 4.12 -13.14
C ASP A 37 -1.50 4.97 -12.61
N MET A 38 -0.27 4.59 -12.93
CA MET A 38 0.92 5.26 -12.41
C MET A 38 1.51 6.21 -13.46
N ASN A 39 1.50 7.50 -13.13
CA ASN A 39 1.98 8.56 -14.00
C ASN A 39 3.52 8.60 -14.06
N GLY A 40 4.12 7.62 -14.76
CA GLY A 40 5.55 7.44 -14.98
C GLY A 40 5.98 7.66 -16.43
N TRP A 41 7.26 8.00 -16.66
CA TRP A 41 7.81 8.35 -17.99
C TRP A 41 7.79 7.21 -19.02
N LEU A 42 7.44 5.98 -18.62
CA LEU A 42 7.40 4.80 -19.48
C LEU A 42 6.02 4.14 -19.60
N ASN A 43 4.98 4.57 -18.87
CA ASN A 43 3.66 3.88 -18.86
C ASN A 43 3.77 2.35 -18.62
N LEU A 44 4.86 1.92 -17.97
CA LEU A 44 5.18 0.54 -17.60
C LEU A 44 4.89 0.27 -16.12
N ASP A 45 4.29 1.26 -15.43
CA ASP A 45 4.11 1.21 -13.98
C ASP A 45 2.66 0.96 -13.56
N ASP A 46 1.74 0.73 -14.49
CA ASP A 46 0.35 0.43 -14.15
C ASP A 46 0.27 -0.87 -13.34
N GLY A 47 -0.52 -0.82 -12.28
CA GLY A 47 -0.45 -1.79 -11.22
C GLY A 47 -1.80 -2.34 -10.82
N SER A 48 -2.10 -3.56 -11.29
CA SER A 48 -3.25 -4.32 -10.79
C SER A 48 -3.03 -4.80 -9.36
N VAL A 49 -4.03 -4.59 -8.51
CA VAL A 49 -4.07 -5.10 -7.14
C VAL A 49 -5.39 -5.78 -6.84
N VAL A 50 -5.39 -6.79 -5.99
CA VAL A 50 -6.62 -7.37 -5.42
C VAL A 50 -6.75 -6.98 -3.97
N CYS A 51 -7.97 -6.68 -3.51
CA CYS A 51 -8.27 -6.65 -2.09
C CYS A 51 -8.21 -8.08 -1.53
N SER A 52 -7.07 -8.44 -0.96
CA SER A 52 -6.83 -9.76 -0.38
C SER A 52 -7.42 -9.89 1.02
N GLU A 53 -7.66 -8.77 1.71
CA GLU A 53 -8.32 -8.74 3.01
C GLU A 53 -9.17 -7.47 3.18
N PHE A 54 -10.34 -7.64 3.79
CA PHE A 54 -11.27 -6.58 4.12
C PHE A 54 -11.82 -6.80 5.54
N ALA A 55 -11.56 -5.84 6.42
CA ALA A 55 -12.07 -5.82 7.79
C ALA A 55 -12.60 -4.40 8.14
N PRO A 56 -13.33 -4.24 9.27
CA PRO A 56 -13.86 -2.94 9.68
C PRO A 56 -12.79 -1.86 9.92
N ASP A 57 -11.56 -2.25 10.22
CA ASP A 57 -10.46 -1.37 10.61
C ASP A 57 -9.32 -1.30 9.57
N HIS A 58 -9.33 -2.16 8.56
CA HIS A 58 -8.27 -2.17 7.54
C HIS A 58 -8.65 -2.88 6.23
N TRP A 59 -7.88 -2.57 5.19
CA TRP A 59 -7.85 -3.24 3.90
C TRP A 59 -6.42 -3.67 3.57
N ILE A 60 -6.25 -4.87 3.03
CA ILE A 60 -4.98 -5.31 2.44
C ILE A 60 -5.17 -5.48 0.93
N PHE A 61 -4.25 -4.89 0.18
CA PHE A 61 -4.11 -5.05 -1.25
C PHE A 61 -2.86 -5.85 -1.57
N SER A 62 -3.00 -6.86 -2.42
CA SER A 62 -1.89 -7.64 -2.98
C SER A 62 -1.72 -7.32 -4.46
N THR A 63 -0.48 -7.15 -4.89
CA THR A 63 -0.13 -6.96 -6.31
C THR A 63 -0.47 -8.20 -7.13
N LEU A 64 -1.03 -8.01 -8.32
CA LEU A 64 -1.37 -9.08 -9.25
C LEU A 64 -0.72 -8.84 -10.61
N TRP A 65 -0.52 -9.95 -11.33
CA TRP A 65 -0.32 -9.91 -12.77
C TRP A 65 -1.68 -9.97 -13.47
N THR A 66 -1.89 -9.13 -14.48
CA THR A 66 -3.06 -9.19 -15.37
C THR A 66 -2.63 -9.07 -16.83
N PRO A 67 -3.46 -9.50 -17.80
CA PRO A 67 -3.14 -9.31 -19.21
C PRO A 67 -2.99 -7.84 -19.61
N ASP A 68 -3.72 -6.93 -18.97
CA ASP A 68 -3.72 -5.51 -19.32
C ASP A 68 -2.52 -4.77 -18.70
N ASP A 69 -2.18 -5.06 -17.44
CA ASP A 69 -1.10 -4.37 -16.71
C ASP A 69 0.23 -5.15 -16.72
N GLN A 70 0.21 -6.41 -17.13
CA GLN A 70 1.36 -7.33 -17.05
C GLN A 70 1.93 -7.42 -15.62
N ASP A 71 3.26 -7.35 -15.47
CA ASP A 71 3.94 -7.42 -14.18
C ASP A 71 3.86 -6.07 -13.48
N HIS A 72 3.35 -6.07 -12.24
CA HIS A 72 3.41 -4.89 -11.37
C HIS A 72 4.89 -4.54 -11.07
N PRO A 73 5.33 -3.26 -11.08
CA PRO A 73 6.74 -2.86 -10.87
C PRO A 73 7.33 -3.33 -9.53
N VAL A 74 6.43 -3.53 -8.58
CA VAL A 74 6.73 -4.17 -7.30
C VAL A 74 5.76 -5.30 -7.00
N SER A 75 6.23 -6.32 -6.30
CA SER A 75 5.44 -7.40 -5.73
C SER A 75 5.33 -7.20 -4.22
N GLY A 76 4.13 -7.23 -3.66
CA GLY A 76 3.94 -7.01 -2.24
C GLY A 76 2.50 -6.94 -1.77
N ASN A 77 2.38 -6.71 -0.46
CA ASN A 77 1.11 -6.43 0.21
C ASN A 77 1.17 -5.04 0.81
N ARG A 78 0.08 -4.28 0.64
CA ARG A 78 -0.09 -2.97 1.26
C ARG A 78 -1.39 -2.91 2.03
N GLU A 79 -1.28 -2.53 3.29
CA GLU A 79 -2.38 -2.37 4.20
C GLU A 79 -2.65 -0.89 4.48
N PHE A 80 -3.93 -0.53 4.43
CA PHE A 80 -4.46 0.76 4.82
C PHE A 80 -5.43 0.51 5.97
N GLY A 81 -5.22 1.16 7.10
CA GLY A 81 -6.07 0.91 8.27
C GLY A 81 -5.94 1.95 9.35
N PHE A 82 -6.63 1.68 10.46
CA PHE A 82 -6.54 2.47 11.67
C PHE A 82 -6.60 1.58 12.92
N PHE A 83 -6.15 2.11 14.06
CA PHE A 83 -6.35 1.48 15.36
C PHE A 83 -6.52 2.52 16.47
N VAL A 84 -7.09 2.12 17.60
CA VAL A 84 -7.18 2.94 18.82
C VAL A 84 -6.13 2.44 19.82
N PRO A 85 -5.18 3.27 20.26
CA PRO A 85 -4.18 2.86 21.24
C PRO A 85 -4.82 2.51 22.59
N GLU A 86 -4.37 1.41 23.21
CA GLU A 86 -4.91 0.93 24.50
C GLU A 86 -4.69 1.91 25.67
N ASN A 87 -3.67 2.77 25.58
CA ASN A 87 -3.33 3.77 26.59
C ASN A 87 -3.08 5.13 25.92
N PRO A 88 -4.13 5.89 25.55
CA PRO A 88 -3.95 7.15 24.88
C PRO A 88 -3.27 8.17 25.81
N SER A 89 -2.20 8.79 25.32
CA SER A 89 -1.58 9.92 26.01
C SER A 89 -2.56 11.10 25.99
N GLY A 90 -3.04 11.53 27.15
CA GLY A 90 -3.95 12.69 27.25
C GLY A 90 -5.41 12.38 27.65
N GLY A 91 -5.76 11.12 27.89
CA GLY A 91 -7.04 10.73 28.51
C GLY A 91 -8.19 10.48 27.52
N ASP A 92 -8.22 11.16 26.38
CA ASP A 92 -9.23 10.96 25.34
C ASP A 92 -8.77 9.92 24.29
N PRO A 93 -9.66 9.04 23.81
CA PRO A 93 -9.33 8.09 22.75
C PRO A 93 -9.05 8.83 21.44
N TYR A 94 -7.99 8.45 20.75
CA TYR A 94 -7.67 8.94 19.41
C TYR A 94 -7.41 7.76 18.46
N TYR A 95 -7.59 8.01 17.17
CA TYR A 95 -7.31 7.03 16.13
C TYR A 95 -5.92 7.24 15.55
N VAL A 96 -5.21 6.16 15.26
CA VAL A 96 -3.97 6.16 14.49
C VAL A 96 -4.26 5.53 13.14
N PHE A 97 -4.28 6.36 12.10
CA PHE A 97 -4.34 5.90 10.72
C PHE A 97 -2.93 5.55 10.23
N TYR A 98 -2.82 4.52 9.40
CA TYR A 98 -1.54 4.08 8.86
C TYR A 98 -1.66 3.49 7.46
N THR A 99 -0.54 3.55 6.76
CA THR A 99 -0.28 2.74 5.57
C THR A 99 0.99 1.95 5.85
N ARG A 100 0.93 0.63 5.75
CA ARG A 100 2.11 -0.24 5.88
C ARG A 100 2.21 -1.17 4.69
N GLY A 101 3.43 -1.53 4.31
CA GLY A 101 3.64 -2.44 3.19
C GLY A 101 5.06 -2.94 3.14
N ALA A 102 5.24 -4.04 2.43
CA ALA A 102 6.53 -4.62 2.11
C ALA A 102 6.53 -4.99 0.63
N ASP A 103 7.39 -4.31 -0.12
CA ASP A 103 7.42 -4.38 -1.57
C ASP A 103 8.80 -4.88 -2.04
N ARG A 104 8.81 -5.65 -3.14
CA ARG A 104 10.02 -6.08 -3.85
C ARG A 104 9.93 -5.67 -5.31
N PRO A 105 11.00 -5.20 -5.96
CA PRO A 105 10.98 -5.02 -7.41
C PRO A 105 10.66 -6.37 -8.08
N THR A 106 9.79 -6.38 -9.08
CA THR A 106 9.35 -7.62 -9.76
C THR A 106 10.35 -8.05 -10.83
N GLY A 107 10.84 -7.10 -11.65
CA GLY A 107 11.74 -7.36 -12.78
C GLY A 107 13.18 -6.85 -12.61
N LEU A 108 14.04 -7.26 -13.55
CA LEU A 108 15.46 -6.86 -13.59
C LEU A 108 15.64 -5.37 -13.88
N LEU A 109 14.75 -4.80 -14.72
CA LEU A 109 14.73 -3.37 -15.01
C LEU A 109 14.27 -2.57 -13.78
N ASP A 110 13.26 -3.06 -13.07
CA ASP A 110 12.77 -2.44 -11.82
C ASP A 110 13.84 -2.42 -10.74
N TYR A 111 14.68 -3.46 -10.68
CA TYR A 111 15.83 -3.46 -9.79
C TYR A 111 16.80 -2.30 -10.09
N ALA A 112 17.07 -2.05 -11.37
CA ALA A 112 17.99 -1.00 -11.81
C ALA A 112 17.46 0.42 -11.53
N VAL A 113 16.13 0.62 -11.51
CA VAL A 113 15.48 1.91 -11.20
C VAL A 113 14.76 1.92 -9.84
N SER A 114 15.01 0.93 -9.00
CA SER A 114 14.28 0.68 -7.75
C SER A 114 14.25 1.89 -6.81
N ASN A 115 15.34 2.66 -6.75
CA ASN A 115 15.38 3.89 -5.95
C ASN A 115 14.35 4.93 -6.41
N THR A 116 14.15 5.09 -7.72
CA THR A 116 13.17 6.02 -8.28
C THR A 116 11.75 5.54 -8.03
N ILE A 117 11.46 4.26 -8.28
CA ILE A 117 10.16 3.63 -8.02
C ILE A 117 9.80 3.80 -6.54
N PHE A 118 10.74 3.47 -5.64
CA PHE A 118 10.50 3.59 -4.22
C PHE A 118 10.36 5.05 -3.74
N ALA A 119 11.03 6.01 -4.38
CA ALA A 119 10.88 7.42 -4.05
C ALA A 119 9.52 7.96 -4.51
N ALA A 120 9.06 7.59 -5.70
CA ALA A 120 7.74 7.93 -6.21
C ALA A 120 6.64 7.33 -5.33
N ALA A 121 6.74 6.03 -5.02
CA ALA A 121 5.83 5.35 -4.09
C ALA A 121 5.83 6.01 -2.71
N HIS A 122 7.00 6.35 -2.16
CA HIS A 122 7.09 7.07 -0.88
C HIS A 122 6.36 8.41 -0.92
N SER A 123 6.47 9.15 -2.03
CA SER A 123 5.80 10.43 -2.22
C SER A 123 4.28 10.26 -2.32
N LEU A 124 3.81 9.26 -3.08
CA LEU A 124 2.40 8.88 -3.18
C LEU A 124 1.81 8.56 -1.80
N TRP A 125 2.44 7.67 -1.03
CA TRP A 125 1.92 7.26 0.28
C TRP A 125 2.00 8.36 1.34
N THR A 126 3.02 9.23 1.26
CA THR A 126 3.09 10.40 2.13
C THR A 126 1.98 11.40 1.78
N SER A 127 1.68 11.58 0.49
CA SER A 127 0.56 12.44 0.06
C SER A 127 -0.78 11.96 0.58
N PHE A 128 -0.97 10.64 0.70
CA PHE A 128 -2.15 10.04 1.32
C PHE A 128 -2.37 10.51 2.75
N GLN A 129 -1.34 10.37 3.58
CA GLN A 129 -1.39 10.77 4.98
C GLN A 129 -1.62 12.28 5.11
N VAL A 130 -0.96 13.10 4.27
CA VAL A 130 -1.15 14.56 4.24
C VAL A 130 -2.60 14.93 3.90
N LYS A 131 -3.17 14.35 2.84
CA LYS A 131 -4.55 14.64 2.42
C LYS A 131 -5.57 14.16 3.45
N LEU A 132 -5.32 13.03 4.11
CA LEU A 132 -6.16 12.55 5.20
C LEU A 132 -6.14 13.53 6.40
N THR A 133 -4.98 14.03 6.79
CA THR A 133 -4.86 15.09 7.82
C THR A 133 -5.69 16.32 7.43
N LEU A 134 -5.52 16.82 6.20
CA LEU A 134 -6.28 17.98 5.71
C LEU A 134 -7.79 17.72 5.70
N PHE A 135 -8.22 16.51 5.35
CA PHE A 135 -9.63 16.13 5.41
C PHE A 135 -10.16 16.16 6.85
N ILE A 136 -9.43 15.61 7.82
CA ILE A 136 -9.84 15.60 9.23
C ILE A 136 -9.95 17.04 9.75
N ASP A 137 -8.93 17.88 9.52
CA ASP A 137 -8.90 19.27 9.97
C ASP A 137 -10.05 20.08 9.36
N LYS A 138 -10.31 19.90 8.06
CA LYS A 138 -11.41 20.56 7.35
C LYS A 138 -12.79 20.18 7.90
N ASN A 139 -12.92 19.00 8.50
CA ASN A 139 -14.17 18.50 9.07
C ASN A 139 -14.25 18.69 10.60
N GLY A 140 -13.40 19.55 11.17
CA GLY A 140 -13.47 19.95 12.58
C GLY A 140 -12.80 18.98 13.56
N GLY A 141 -12.05 17.99 13.06
CA GLY A 141 -11.12 17.22 13.87
C GLY A 141 -9.75 17.91 13.99
N GLU A 142 -8.81 17.22 14.64
CA GLU A 142 -7.40 17.61 14.68
C GLU A 142 -6.56 16.37 14.36
N ALA A 143 -5.69 16.46 13.35
CA ALA A 143 -4.78 15.38 13.00
C ALA A 143 -3.34 15.88 12.89
N ASN A 144 -2.40 15.01 13.26
CA ASN A 144 -0.97 15.28 13.19
C ASN A 144 -0.26 14.15 12.45
N LEU A 145 0.59 14.51 11.48
CA LEU A 145 1.42 13.55 10.78
C LEU A 145 2.51 13.01 11.70
N ARG A 146 2.74 11.69 11.63
CA ARG A 146 3.87 11.03 12.29
C ARG A 146 4.99 10.78 11.28
N HIS A 147 6.22 10.72 11.78
CA HIS A 147 7.36 10.39 10.94
C HIS A 147 7.20 8.96 10.37
N PRO A 148 7.29 8.77 9.05
CA PRO A 148 7.20 7.44 8.47
C PRO A 148 8.46 6.64 8.81
N TYR A 149 8.31 5.36 9.11
CA TYR A 149 9.42 4.43 9.16
C TYR A 149 9.56 3.75 7.79
N SER A 150 10.74 3.86 7.16
CA SER A 150 11.05 3.17 5.92
C SER A 150 12.49 2.67 5.95
N CYS A 151 12.67 1.42 5.54
CA CYS A 151 13.98 0.77 5.45
C CYS A 151 14.07 0.00 4.13
N ARG A 152 15.29 -0.23 3.67
CA ARG A 152 15.57 -1.12 2.53
C ARG A 152 16.44 -2.25 3.08
N TYR A 153 15.97 -3.48 2.89
CA TYR A 153 16.72 -4.67 3.28
C TYR A 153 17.40 -5.25 2.06
N ASP A 154 18.63 -5.73 2.25
CA ASP A 154 19.29 -6.57 1.26
C ASP A 154 18.53 -7.90 1.17
N TRP A 155 17.73 -8.03 0.11
CA TRP A 155 16.90 -9.21 -0.09
C TRP A 155 17.73 -10.47 -0.34
N ASP A 156 18.92 -10.36 -0.94
CA ASP A 156 19.79 -11.52 -1.13
C ASP A 156 20.29 -12.04 0.21
N THR A 157 20.62 -11.14 1.14
CA THR A 157 20.99 -11.50 2.51
C THR A 157 19.81 -12.09 3.29
N VAL A 158 18.61 -11.50 3.20
CA VAL A 158 17.40 -12.04 3.85
C VAL A 158 17.08 -13.42 3.29
N ARG A 159 17.08 -13.60 1.97
CA ARG A 159 16.91 -14.90 1.33
C ARG A 159 17.98 -15.88 1.77
N ALA A 160 19.26 -15.52 1.77
CA ALA A 160 20.32 -16.43 2.21
C ALA A 160 20.15 -16.86 3.68
N SER A 161 19.60 -15.99 4.53
CA SER A 161 19.39 -16.26 5.95
C SER A 161 18.12 -17.07 6.25
N TYR A 162 17.09 -16.97 5.40
CA TYR A 162 15.75 -17.51 5.69
C TYR A 162 15.13 -18.38 4.59
N HIS A 163 15.82 -18.60 3.47
CA HIS A 163 15.37 -19.50 2.40
C HIS A 163 15.93 -20.90 2.69
N ASN A 164 15.05 -21.80 3.15
CA ASN A 164 15.33 -23.06 3.87
C ASN A 164 15.70 -22.87 5.35
N PRO A 165 14.82 -22.31 6.20
CA PRO A 165 15.02 -22.43 7.63
C PRO A 165 14.97 -23.93 7.96
N THR A 166 16.09 -24.45 8.46
CA THR A 166 16.13 -25.83 8.97
C THR A 166 15.15 -25.90 10.17
N PRO A 167 14.51 -27.05 10.47
CA PRO A 167 13.51 -27.16 11.56
C PRO A 167 14.03 -26.85 12.97
N THR A 168 15.26 -26.34 13.10
CA THR A 168 15.90 -25.93 14.36
C THR A 168 15.75 -24.44 14.64
N THR A 169 14.91 -23.72 13.90
CA THR A 169 14.68 -22.29 14.14
C THR A 169 13.68 -22.15 15.31
N PRO A 170 14.07 -21.64 16.49
CA PRO A 170 13.29 -21.79 17.73
C PRO A 170 11.91 -21.12 17.77
N TRP A 171 11.55 -20.35 16.74
CA TRP A 171 10.28 -19.62 16.62
C TRP A 171 9.43 -20.12 15.44
N LEU A 172 9.79 -21.25 14.84
CA LEU A 172 9.00 -21.95 13.81
C LEU A 172 8.21 -23.16 14.38
N ASP A 173 8.14 -23.27 15.71
CA ASP A 173 7.26 -24.20 16.45
C ASP A 173 6.00 -23.47 16.96
#